data_AF-A0A971CUV9-F1
#
_entry.id   AF-A0A971CUV9-F1
#
_cell.length_a   1.000
_cell.length_b   1.000
_cell.length_c   1.000
_cell.angle_alpha   90.00
_cell.angle_beta   90.00
_cell.angle_gamma   90.00
#
_symmetry.space_group_name_H-M   'P 1'
#
loop_
_entity.id
_entity.type
_entity.pdbx_description
1 polymer ?
#
loop_
_entity_poly.entity_id
_entity_poly.type
_entity_poly.pdbx_seq_one_letter_code
_entity_poly.pdbx_strand_id
1 'polypeptide(L)'
;MIPKTSIAWLCVIVGLLATWSPAAVTLSENGQVKATIVVAADSPPAEKHAATELATFLAQISSAPFAVAGEPNQATANIYVGPQAAAIAQSDFSTDGLGDEGIVIRTVPNGLILAGGRPRGTLYAVYTFLEDHLGCRWWSSTESTIPSKPTVVLNDIDVRYVPVLEYREPYWFDAFDGDWAARNRCNGQGHRLRAEHGGKHIYEGFVHTFFPLIPPEKYFADHPEWFSEIDGQRKHERAQLCLTNEDMRKELVKNLREQLRKNPAATIASVSQNDWYGNCQCAACKAVEEEEGSPAGLMLRFVNAVAADIEEEFPHVAISTLAYQYTRKPPKHVKPRPNVIVRLCSIECSFSKPLADERNKPFRDDIVGWSQICDRLYIWDYTTNFRHHIMPHPNLRVLGPNVKFFVDHSVKGIFEQGAYTTSGAEMAELRAWVLAKLLWDPSRNGDQLVNEFVEGYYGPAAPYINKYLATMHDAVEESGDWLGCFEKHTAKYLNFETLTKARIYLLAAEEQVKDNPELRFRVQVAQLPVMYTFMMRWTELREAAKAANAEWPMPESIRSAYDRFMEIAAKKNVTRLDEWNAGFDALEKALARAEQ
;
A
#
# COMPACT_ATOMS: atom_id res chain seq x y z
N MET A 1 75.21 45.41 8.34
CA MET A 1 74.61 44.36 9.20
C MET A 1 73.57 43.62 8.35
N ILE A 2 73.84 42.36 8.06
CA ILE A 2 73.06 41.48 7.17
C ILE A 2 71.99 40.75 8.01
N PRO A 3 70.78 40.54 7.48
CA PRO A 3 70.22 39.19 7.53
C PRO A 3 69.60 38.76 6.19
N LYS A 4 70.15 37.68 5.61
CA LYS A 4 69.53 36.35 5.46
C LYS A 4 68.33 36.29 4.52
N THR A 5 68.63 36.06 3.24
CA THR A 5 67.75 35.40 2.27
C THR A 5 67.66 33.91 2.60
N SER A 6 66.48 33.44 3.00
CA SER A 6 66.16 32.02 3.12
C SER A 6 65.25 31.61 1.97
N ILE A 7 65.80 30.88 1.01
CA ILE A 7 65.04 30.18 -0.03
C ILE A 7 64.49 28.90 0.62
N ALA A 8 63.18 28.86 0.85
CA ALA A 8 62.48 27.66 1.31
C ALA A 8 62.19 26.76 0.11
N TRP A 9 62.74 25.54 0.12
CA TRP A 9 62.42 24.48 -0.82
C TRP A 9 60.98 24.00 -0.59
N LEU A 10 60.13 24.11 -1.62
CA LEU A 10 58.78 23.55 -1.62
C LEU A 10 58.89 22.05 -1.93
N CYS A 11 58.92 21.21 -0.89
CA CYS A 11 58.74 19.77 -1.06
C CYS A 11 57.26 19.47 -1.35
N VAL A 12 56.92 19.25 -2.61
CA VAL A 12 55.64 18.66 -3.00
C VAL A 12 55.66 17.19 -2.61
N ILE A 13 55.07 16.86 -1.47
CA ILE A 13 54.73 15.48 -1.13
C ILE A 13 53.49 15.13 -1.96
N VAL A 14 53.69 14.45 -3.08
CA VAL A 14 52.62 13.74 -3.78
C VAL A 14 52.26 12.53 -2.92
N GLY A 15 51.30 12.72 -2.02
CA GLY A 15 50.66 11.60 -1.35
C GLY A 15 49.89 10.80 -2.39
N LEU A 16 50.42 9.66 -2.80
CA LEU A 16 49.67 8.60 -3.45
C LEU A 16 48.60 8.11 -2.45
N LEU A 17 47.44 8.76 -2.46
CA LEU A 17 46.22 8.17 -1.94
C LEU A 17 45.90 7.00 -2.87
N ALA A 18 46.39 5.82 -2.52
CA ALA A 18 45.91 4.58 -3.09
C ALA A 18 44.43 4.49 -2.73
N THR A 19 43.56 4.82 -3.69
CA THR A 19 42.13 4.51 -3.62
C THR A 19 42.05 2.99 -3.62
N TRP A 20 41.93 2.41 -2.43
CA TRP A 20 41.70 0.99 -2.25
C TRP A 20 40.26 0.73 -2.71
N SER A 21 40.07 0.47 -4.00
CA SER A 21 38.80 -0.10 -4.47
C SER A 21 38.70 -1.49 -3.85
N PRO A 22 37.69 -1.77 -3.01
CA PRO A 22 37.49 -3.10 -2.51
C PRO A 22 37.38 -4.06 -3.69
N ALA A 23 38.05 -5.21 -3.59
CA ALA A 23 37.97 -6.23 -4.62
C ALA A 23 36.50 -6.65 -4.82
N ALA A 24 36.06 -6.76 -6.07
CA ALA A 24 34.70 -7.17 -6.39
C ALA A 24 34.36 -8.52 -5.77
N VAL A 25 33.13 -8.68 -5.27
CA VAL A 25 32.67 -9.92 -4.63
C VAL A 25 31.95 -10.78 -5.67
N THR A 26 32.52 -11.94 -5.99
CA THR A 26 31.93 -12.87 -6.95
C THR A 26 31.03 -13.88 -6.24
N LEU A 27 29.72 -13.84 -6.52
CA LEU A 27 28.75 -14.80 -5.97
C LEU A 27 28.63 -16.06 -6.84
N SER A 28 28.68 -15.88 -8.16
CA SER A 28 28.74 -16.98 -9.13
C SER A 28 29.54 -16.58 -10.36
N GLU A 29 30.11 -17.56 -11.04
CA GLU A 29 30.86 -17.38 -12.28
C GLU A 29 30.58 -18.52 -13.23
N ASN A 30 30.07 -18.21 -14.43
CA ASN A 30 29.75 -19.19 -15.47
C ASN A 30 28.86 -20.35 -14.98
N GLY A 31 27.88 -20.06 -14.12
CA GLY A 31 26.99 -21.07 -13.54
C GLY A 31 27.62 -21.92 -12.44
N GLN A 32 28.79 -21.54 -11.92
CA GLN A 32 29.39 -22.13 -10.73
C GLN A 32 29.24 -21.19 -9.54
N VAL A 33 28.75 -21.71 -8.43
CA VAL A 33 28.62 -20.96 -7.18
C VAL A 33 30.01 -20.69 -6.59
N LYS A 34 30.25 -19.43 -6.21
CA LYS A 34 31.49 -18.93 -5.59
C LYS A 34 31.26 -18.35 -4.19
N ALA A 35 30.02 -18.42 -3.68
CA ALA A 35 29.68 -17.93 -2.35
C ALA A 35 28.86 -18.94 -1.52
N THR A 36 28.93 -18.79 -0.20
CA THR A 36 28.12 -19.52 0.78
C THR A 36 27.21 -18.55 1.53
N ILE A 37 25.94 -18.89 1.72
CA ILE A 37 25.01 -18.10 2.52
C ILE A 37 25.18 -18.52 3.98
N VAL A 38 25.44 -17.57 4.86
CA VAL A 38 25.69 -17.79 6.29
C VAL A 38 24.53 -17.20 7.08
N VAL A 39 23.88 -18.02 7.90
CA VAL A 39 22.81 -17.60 8.82
C VAL A 39 22.99 -18.33 10.15
N ALA A 40 22.96 -17.60 11.26
CA ALA A 40 23.21 -18.20 12.57
C ALA A 40 22.11 -19.23 12.93
N ALA A 41 22.49 -20.34 13.57
CA ALA A 41 21.59 -21.46 13.85
C ALA A 41 20.40 -21.07 14.75
N ASP A 42 20.58 -20.11 15.66
CA ASP A 42 19.59 -19.59 16.58
C ASP A 42 18.80 -18.38 16.04
N SER A 43 19.00 -18.03 14.76
CA SER A 43 18.29 -16.91 14.12
C SER A 43 16.76 -17.11 14.16
N PRO A 44 15.97 -16.03 14.31
CA PRO A 44 14.52 -16.06 14.22
C PRO A 44 13.99 -16.62 12.88
N PRO A 45 12.71 -17.06 12.83
CA PRO A 45 12.12 -17.62 11.61
C PRO A 45 12.28 -16.75 10.36
N ALA A 46 12.12 -15.42 10.49
CA ALA A 46 12.24 -14.50 9.36
C ALA A 46 13.65 -14.43 8.76
N GLU A 47 14.69 -14.52 9.58
CA GLU A 47 16.09 -14.50 9.11
C GLU A 47 16.46 -15.82 8.43
N LYS A 48 15.97 -16.95 8.97
CA LYS A 48 16.13 -18.27 8.33
C LYS A 48 15.40 -18.33 6.98
N HIS A 49 14.16 -17.84 6.94
CA HIS A 49 13.39 -17.73 5.71
C HIS A 49 14.08 -16.80 4.70
N ALA A 50 14.65 -15.68 5.14
CA ALA A 50 15.43 -14.78 4.28
C ALA A 50 16.61 -15.50 3.61
N ALA A 51 17.36 -16.32 4.37
CA ALA A 51 18.45 -17.12 3.80
C ALA A 51 17.94 -18.17 2.79
N THR A 52 16.79 -18.79 3.03
CA THR A 52 16.14 -19.72 2.10
C THR A 52 15.65 -19.03 0.82
N GLU A 53 14.97 -17.89 0.92
CA GLU A 53 14.53 -17.11 -0.24
C GLU A 53 15.73 -16.66 -1.07
N LEU A 54 16.79 -16.15 -0.42
CA LEU A 54 18.03 -15.76 -1.09
C LEU A 54 18.65 -16.93 -1.87
N ALA A 55 18.77 -18.11 -1.24
CA ALA A 55 19.30 -19.30 -1.91
C ALA A 55 18.45 -19.70 -3.12
N THR A 56 17.12 -19.69 -2.96
CA THR A 56 16.15 -20.03 -4.01
C THR A 56 16.25 -19.10 -5.21
N PHE A 57 16.29 -17.79 -5.00
CA PHE A 57 16.36 -16.82 -6.10
C PHE A 57 17.75 -16.75 -6.73
N LEU A 58 18.82 -16.81 -5.94
CA LEU A 58 20.17 -16.91 -6.51
C LEU A 58 20.34 -18.17 -7.36
N ALA A 59 19.75 -19.29 -6.95
CA ALA A 59 19.79 -20.51 -7.75
C ALA A 59 19.04 -20.39 -9.08
N GLN A 60 17.89 -19.72 -9.10
CA GLN A 60 17.18 -19.40 -10.34
C GLN A 60 17.98 -18.43 -11.22
N ILE A 61 18.62 -17.43 -10.61
CA ILE A 61 19.41 -16.42 -11.33
C ILE A 61 20.65 -17.04 -11.98
N SER A 62 21.43 -17.80 -11.21
CA SER A 62 22.71 -18.34 -11.68
C SER A 62 22.61 -19.75 -12.28
N SER A 63 21.43 -20.37 -12.24
CA SER A 63 21.22 -21.79 -12.57
C SER A 63 22.05 -22.77 -11.72
N ALA A 64 22.40 -22.40 -10.48
CA ALA A 64 23.26 -23.22 -9.62
C ALA A 64 22.88 -23.10 -8.13
N PRO A 65 22.83 -24.22 -7.37
CA PRO A 65 22.34 -24.20 -6.00
C PRO A 65 23.33 -23.55 -5.02
N PHE A 66 22.86 -22.57 -4.24
CA PHE A 66 23.65 -21.96 -3.16
C PHE A 66 23.47 -22.73 -1.86
N ALA A 67 24.58 -23.02 -1.19
CA ALA A 67 24.56 -23.65 0.13
C ALA A 67 24.23 -22.62 1.22
N VAL A 68 23.38 -23.02 2.17
CA VAL A 68 23.11 -22.29 3.42
C VAL A 68 23.82 -23.02 4.57
N ALA A 69 24.62 -22.30 5.34
CA ALA A 69 25.43 -22.84 6.43
C ALA A 69 25.33 -21.96 7.69
N GLY A 70 25.66 -22.56 8.84
CA GLY A 70 25.72 -21.85 10.12
C GLY A 70 27.01 -21.05 10.34
N GLU A 71 28.07 -21.39 9.60
CA GLU A 71 29.41 -20.82 9.76
C GLU A 71 29.98 -20.40 8.40
N PRO A 72 30.88 -19.41 8.34
CA PRO A 72 31.52 -18.98 7.10
C PRO A 72 32.40 -20.06 6.49
N ASN A 73 32.47 -20.08 5.16
CA ASN A 73 33.39 -20.91 4.41
C ASN A 73 34.60 -20.07 3.98
N GLN A 74 35.80 -20.49 4.38
CA GLN A 74 37.05 -19.77 4.05
C GLN A 74 37.47 -19.93 2.59
N ALA A 75 36.94 -20.92 1.86
CA ALA A 75 37.28 -21.18 0.47
C ALA A 75 36.41 -20.41 -0.54
N THR A 76 35.38 -19.71 -0.08
CA THR A 76 34.41 -18.99 -0.92
C THR A 76 34.18 -17.57 -0.38
N ALA A 77 33.49 -16.74 -1.15
CA ALA A 77 32.87 -15.54 -0.60
C ALA A 77 31.72 -15.93 0.36
N ASN A 78 31.34 -15.04 1.27
CA ASN A 78 30.24 -15.30 2.20
C ASN A 78 29.15 -14.23 2.12
N ILE A 79 27.89 -14.65 2.13
CA ILE A 79 26.73 -13.76 2.24
C ILE A 79 26.14 -13.93 3.65
N TYR A 80 26.37 -12.94 4.50
CA TYR A 80 25.98 -12.93 5.90
C TYR A 80 24.55 -12.43 6.05
N VAL A 81 23.62 -13.32 6.36
CA VAL A 81 22.18 -13.03 6.49
C VAL A 81 21.81 -12.92 7.96
N GLY A 82 21.43 -11.70 8.37
CA GLY A 82 21.02 -11.36 9.72
C GLY A 82 22.13 -10.75 10.60
N PRO A 83 21.78 -10.04 11.69
CA PRO A 83 22.73 -9.29 12.49
C PRO A 83 23.84 -10.14 13.13
N GLN A 84 23.51 -11.35 13.57
CA GLN A 84 24.48 -12.28 14.16
C GLN A 84 25.53 -12.71 13.14
N ALA A 85 25.11 -13.09 11.93
CA ALA A 85 26.02 -13.44 10.85
C ALA A 85 26.85 -12.23 10.43
N ALA A 86 26.24 -11.05 10.34
CA ALA A 86 26.93 -9.80 9.99
C ALA A 86 28.06 -9.47 10.98
N ALA A 87 27.87 -9.72 12.27
CA ALA A 87 28.88 -9.51 13.30
C ALA A 87 30.13 -10.41 13.14
N ILE A 88 30.02 -11.55 12.45
CA ILE A 88 31.16 -12.41 12.11
C ILE A 88 32.05 -11.72 11.06
N ALA A 89 31.44 -11.01 10.11
CA ALA A 89 32.14 -10.32 9.04
C ALA A 89 32.69 -8.95 9.48
N GLN A 90 31.93 -8.26 10.33
CA GLN A 90 32.23 -6.92 10.83
C GLN A 90 31.87 -6.86 12.32
N SER A 91 32.87 -6.92 13.21
CA SER A 91 32.66 -7.08 14.66
C SER A 91 31.94 -5.91 15.35
N ASP A 92 31.95 -4.72 14.75
CA ASP A 92 31.25 -3.53 15.22
C ASP A 92 29.90 -3.30 14.51
N PHE A 93 29.40 -4.30 13.76
CA PHE A 93 28.10 -4.21 13.10
C PHE A 93 26.98 -3.96 14.12
N SER A 94 26.14 -2.96 13.85
CA SER A 94 25.01 -2.61 14.71
C SER A 94 23.74 -2.31 13.90
N THR A 95 22.61 -2.76 14.47
CA THR A 95 21.26 -2.45 14.02
C THR A 95 20.65 -1.23 14.70
N ASP A 96 21.41 -0.51 15.54
CA ASP A 96 20.91 0.65 16.28
C ASP A 96 20.33 1.69 15.33
N GLY A 97 19.13 2.19 15.64
CA GLY A 97 18.43 3.16 14.79
C GLY A 97 17.79 2.60 13.51
N LEU A 98 17.79 1.27 13.30
CA LEU A 98 17.05 0.64 12.19
C LEU A 98 15.57 0.37 12.51
N GLY A 99 15.17 0.44 13.79
CA GLY A 99 13.84 0.01 14.21
C GLY A 99 13.59 -1.45 13.83
N ASP A 100 12.34 -1.77 13.48
CA ASP A 100 11.94 -3.15 13.20
C ASP A 100 12.22 -3.62 11.75
N GLU A 101 12.42 -2.66 10.85
CA GLU A 101 12.34 -2.89 9.40
C GLU A 101 13.45 -2.20 8.60
N GLY A 102 14.28 -1.39 9.24
CA GLY A 102 15.44 -0.79 8.59
C GLY A 102 16.45 -1.86 8.16
N ILE A 103 17.15 -1.58 7.07
CA ILE A 103 18.00 -2.54 6.35
C ILE A 103 19.43 -2.02 6.23
N VAL A 104 20.36 -2.97 6.12
CA VAL A 104 21.75 -2.77 5.72
C VAL A 104 22.10 -3.80 4.65
N ILE A 105 22.60 -3.31 3.52
CA ILE A 105 23.20 -4.12 2.44
C ILE A 105 24.59 -3.57 2.23
N ARG A 106 25.62 -4.37 2.52
CA ARG A 106 27.00 -3.87 2.47
C ARG A 106 27.98 -4.90 1.98
N THR A 107 28.78 -4.57 0.98
CA THR A 107 29.95 -5.39 0.62
C THR A 107 31.04 -5.24 1.67
N VAL A 108 31.65 -6.37 2.04
CA VAL A 108 32.76 -6.46 2.99
C VAL A 108 33.89 -7.27 2.34
N PRO A 109 35.12 -7.29 2.90
CA PRO A 109 36.19 -8.12 2.35
C PRO A 109 35.74 -9.58 2.17
N ASN A 110 35.74 -10.04 0.91
CA ASN A 110 35.31 -11.38 0.52
C ASN A 110 33.85 -11.73 0.92
N GLY A 111 32.92 -10.77 0.92
CA GLY A 111 31.53 -11.07 1.25
C GLY A 111 30.52 -9.92 1.13
N LEU A 112 29.28 -10.21 1.53
CA LEU A 112 28.14 -9.31 1.51
C LEU A 112 27.36 -9.48 2.82
N ILE A 113 27.03 -8.37 3.49
CA ILE A 113 26.10 -8.34 4.62
C ILE A 113 24.70 -8.00 4.10
N LEU A 114 23.72 -8.79 4.49
CA LEU A 114 22.28 -8.57 4.31
C LEU A 114 21.61 -8.71 5.69
N ALA A 115 21.43 -7.60 6.39
CA ALA A 115 20.94 -7.60 7.76
C ALA A 115 20.04 -6.39 8.03
N GLY A 116 19.30 -6.41 9.12
CA GLY A 116 18.44 -5.28 9.47
C GLY A 116 17.83 -5.39 10.86
N GLY A 117 16.95 -4.45 11.15
CA GLY A 117 16.07 -4.46 12.32
C GLY A 117 15.21 -5.72 12.41
N ARG A 118 14.76 -6.07 13.61
CA ARG A 118 13.88 -7.22 13.84
C ARG A 118 12.45 -6.77 14.08
N PRO A 119 11.43 -7.47 13.55
CA PRO A 119 11.55 -8.82 12.98
C PRO A 119 11.75 -8.90 11.46
N ARG A 120 11.65 -7.80 10.70
CA ARG A 120 11.52 -7.88 9.22
C ARG A 120 12.69 -7.33 8.42
N GLY A 121 13.53 -6.47 9.00
CA GLY A 121 14.62 -5.77 8.31
C GLY A 121 15.57 -6.70 7.55
N THR A 122 16.00 -7.83 8.11
CA THR A 122 16.86 -8.79 7.39
C THR A 122 16.19 -9.38 6.15
N LEU A 123 14.91 -9.76 6.24
CA LEU A 123 14.16 -10.28 5.10
C LEU A 123 14.00 -9.20 4.02
N TYR A 124 13.71 -7.96 4.42
CA TYR A 124 13.63 -6.83 3.50
C TYR A 124 14.97 -6.46 2.89
N ALA A 125 16.10 -6.63 3.60
CA ALA A 125 17.44 -6.46 3.04
C ALA A 125 17.70 -7.47 1.91
N VAL A 126 17.32 -8.74 2.12
CA VAL A 126 17.40 -9.79 1.08
C VAL A 126 16.54 -9.42 -0.13
N TYR A 127 15.27 -9.05 0.06
CA TYR A 127 14.42 -8.69 -1.07
C TYR A 127 14.90 -7.42 -1.79
N THR A 128 15.46 -6.45 -1.07
CA THR A 128 16.06 -5.23 -1.65
C THR A 128 17.30 -5.54 -2.46
N PHE A 129 18.15 -6.44 -1.97
CA PHE A 129 19.28 -6.93 -2.75
C PHE A 129 18.84 -7.65 -4.04
N LEU A 130 17.89 -8.58 -3.93
CA LEU A 130 17.36 -9.32 -5.07
C LEU A 130 16.70 -8.38 -6.10
N GLU A 131 15.94 -7.40 -5.65
CA GLU A 131 15.24 -6.45 -6.52
C GLU A 131 16.18 -5.43 -7.16
N ASP A 132 16.94 -4.68 -6.36
CA ASP A 132 17.63 -3.47 -6.82
C ASP A 132 19.01 -3.79 -7.42
N HIS A 133 19.66 -4.85 -6.94
CA HIS A 133 20.99 -5.23 -7.41
C HIS A 133 20.97 -6.39 -8.41
N LEU A 134 20.03 -7.32 -8.29
CA LEU A 134 19.96 -8.48 -9.19
C LEU A 134 18.86 -8.38 -10.25
N GLY A 135 17.81 -7.58 -10.02
CA GLY A 135 16.75 -7.29 -10.99
C GLY A 135 15.51 -8.18 -10.86
N CYS A 136 15.30 -8.85 -9.72
CA CYS A 136 14.07 -9.60 -9.46
C CYS A 136 12.87 -8.65 -9.38
N ARG A 137 11.73 -9.09 -9.90
CA ARG A 137 10.45 -8.37 -9.78
C ARG A 137 9.33 -9.35 -9.47
N TRP A 138 8.50 -9.00 -8.50
CA TRP A 138 7.30 -9.77 -8.14
C TRP A 138 6.07 -8.92 -8.44
N TRP A 139 5.57 -9.03 -9.66
CA TRP A 139 4.53 -8.15 -10.21
C TRP A 139 3.16 -8.40 -9.57
N SER A 140 2.80 -9.66 -9.40
CA SER A 140 1.55 -10.09 -8.74
C SER A 140 1.81 -11.35 -7.91
N SER A 141 0.80 -11.82 -7.17
CA SER A 141 0.88 -13.06 -6.38
C SER A 141 1.27 -14.29 -7.21
N THR A 142 1.08 -14.24 -8.52
CA THR A 142 1.37 -15.34 -9.45
C THR A 142 2.45 -15.03 -10.48
N GLU A 143 2.92 -13.78 -10.58
CA GLU A 143 3.78 -13.36 -11.68
C GLU A 143 5.05 -12.69 -11.20
N SER A 144 6.18 -13.13 -11.73
CA SER A 144 7.50 -12.63 -11.36
C SER A 144 8.45 -12.65 -12.56
N THR A 145 9.42 -11.74 -12.57
CA THR A 145 10.56 -11.77 -13.48
C THR A 145 11.81 -12.02 -12.66
N ILE A 146 12.42 -13.18 -12.87
CA ILE A 146 13.70 -13.56 -12.26
C ILE A 146 14.77 -13.56 -13.37
N PRO A 147 15.75 -12.65 -13.35
CA PRO A 147 16.77 -12.57 -14.39
C PRO A 147 17.65 -13.82 -14.43
N SER A 148 18.09 -14.24 -15.63
CA SER A 148 19.11 -15.29 -15.76
C SER A 148 20.49 -14.64 -15.96
N LYS A 149 21.36 -14.80 -14.96
CA LYS A 149 22.74 -14.26 -14.91
C LYS A 149 23.69 -15.33 -14.32
N PRO A 150 24.33 -16.18 -15.16
CA PRO A 150 25.24 -17.23 -14.68
C PRO A 150 26.45 -16.70 -13.90
N THR A 151 26.86 -15.45 -14.19
CA THR A 151 27.93 -14.74 -13.50
C THR A 151 27.34 -13.55 -12.75
N VAL A 152 27.49 -13.56 -11.42
CA VAL A 152 27.05 -12.49 -10.52
C VAL A 152 28.27 -11.97 -9.79
N VAL A 153 28.67 -10.75 -10.14
CA VAL A 153 29.78 -10.02 -9.53
C VAL A 153 29.22 -8.73 -8.94
N LEU A 154 29.52 -8.50 -7.67
CA LEU A 154 29.11 -7.31 -6.94
C LEU A 154 30.23 -6.28 -6.93
N ASN A 155 29.87 -5.07 -7.30
CA ASN A 155 30.69 -3.89 -7.02
C ASN A 155 30.50 -3.46 -5.56
N ASP A 156 31.13 -2.35 -5.17
CA ASP A 156 30.95 -1.76 -3.85
C ASP A 156 29.47 -1.38 -3.61
N ILE A 157 28.90 -1.87 -2.51
CA ILE A 157 27.54 -1.58 -2.05
C ILE A 157 27.64 -1.14 -0.60
N ASP A 158 27.04 0.00 -0.26
CA ASP A 158 26.84 0.46 1.11
C ASP A 158 25.48 1.16 1.21
N VAL A 159 24.44 0.36 1.47
CA VAL A 159 23.07 0.82 1.63
C VAL A 159 22.68 0.67 3.09
N ARG A 160 22.16 1.76 3.66
CA ARG A 160 21.46 1.76 4.93
C ARG A 160 20.16 2.55 4.77
N TYR A 161 19.03 1.91 5.02
CA TYR A 161 17.72 2.49 4.76
C TYR A 161 16.75 2.19 5.90
N VAL A 162 15.94 3.18 6.29
CA VAL A 162 14.87 3.03 7.28
C VAL A 162 13.58 3.52 6.62
N PRO A 163 12.53 2.68 6.53
CA PRO A 163 11.27 3.09 5.93
C PRO A 163 10.65 4.24 6.74
N VAL A 164 10.19 5.28 6.04
CA VAL A 164 9.59 6.46 6.68
C VAL A 164 8.17 6.20 7.20
N LEU A 165 7.50 5.20 6.63
CA LEU A 165 6.18 4.71 7.03
C LEU A 165 6.35 3.46 7.89
N GLU A 166 5.78 3.44 9.09
CA GLU A 166 5.75 2.26 9.95
C GLU A 166 4.63 1.27 9.55
N TYR A 167 3.57 1.73 8.89
CA TYR A 167 2.44 0.92 8.43
C TYR A 167 2.15 1.14 6.94
N ARG A 168 2.18 0.05 6.16
CA ARG A 168 2.07 0.06 4.70
C ARG A 168 1.10 -1.02 4.25
N GLU A 169 -0.07 -0.60 3.78
CA GLU A 169 -1.14 -1.52 3.37
C GLU A 169 -1.75 -1.15 2.02
N PRO A 170 -1.16 -1.62 0.90
CA PRO A 170 -1.88 -1.75 -0.36
C PRO A 170 -3.03 -2.76 -0.19
N TYR A 171 -4.25 -2.28 0.02
CA TYR A 171 -5.41 -3.13 0.34
C TYR A 171 -6.16 -3.54 -0.93
N TRP A 172 -5.45 -4.28 -1.79
CA TRP A 172 -5.95 -4.87 -3.02
C TRP A 172 -5.96 -6.40 -2.90
N PHE A 173 -6.91 -7.08 -3.54
CA PHE A 173 -7.08 -8.54 -3.38
C PHE A 173 -5.79 -9.34 -3.58
N ASP A 174 -5.01 -9.00 -4.62
CA ASP A 174 -3.75 -9.69 -4.95
C ASP A 174 -2.67 -9.46 -3.87
N ALA A 175 -2.68 -8.28 -3.23
CA ALA A 175 -1.75 -7.92 -2.19
C ALA A 175 -1.96 -8.69 -0.87
N PHE A 176 -3.05 -9.43 -0.72
CA PHE A 176 -3.26 -10.28 0.47
C PHE A 176 -2.39 -11.52 0.48
N ASP A 177 -1.81 -11.91 -0.65
CA ASP A 177 -0.81 -12.97 -0.67
C ASP A 177 0.40 -12.61 0.21
N GLY A 178 0.76 -13.54 1.10
CA GLY A 178 1.76 -13.28 2.13
C GLY A 178 3.17 -13.15 1.56
N ASP A 179 3.50 -13.98 0.57
CA ASP A 179 4.83 -14.00 -0.03
C ASP A 179 5.01 -12.76 -0.90
N TRP A 180 4.00 -12.43 -1.73
CA TRP A 180 4.00 -11.18 -2.50
C TRP A 180 4.10 -9.94 -1.61
N ALA A 181 3.35 -9.90 -0.51
CA ALA A 181 3.38 -8.79 0.43
C ALA A 181 4.78 -8.64 1.07
N ALA A 182 5.39 -9.74 1.53
CA ALA A 182 6.72 -9.73 2.12
C ALA A 182 7.79 -9.27 1.12
N ARG A 183 7.75 -9.82 -0.11
CA ARG A 183 8.66 -9.46 -1.22
C ARG A 183 8.56 -7.99 -1.62
N ASN A 184 7.39 -7.39 -1.46
CA ASN A 184 7.15 -5.97 -1.72
C ASN A 184 7.16 -5.09 -0.44
N ARG A 185 7.66 -5.61 0.69
CA ARG A 185 7.79 -4.93 2.00
C ARG A 185 6.49 -4.34 2.59
N CYS A 186 5.36 -4.96 2.30
CA CYS A 186 4.08 -4.61 2.94
C CYS A 186 3.98 -5.26 4.34
N ASN A 187 3.30 -4.60 5.27
CA ASN A 187 3.21 -5.05 6.67
C ASN A 187 1.85 -4.77 7.35
N GLY A 188 0.86 -4.30 6.57
CA GLY A 188 -0.52 -4.10 6.99
C GLY A 188 -1.26 -5.34 7.47
N GLN A 189 -2.41 -5.11 8.10
CA GLN A 189 -3.22 -6.13 8.78
C GLN A 189 -3.84 -7.13 7.81
N GLY A 190 -4.29 -6.69 6.63
CA GLY A 190 -4.98 -7.51 5.64
C GLY A 190 -4.10 -8.57 4.99
N HIS A 191 -2.77 -8.37 5.00
CA HIS A 191 -1.85 -9.32 4.38
C HIS A 191 -1.80 -10.65 5.17
N ARG A 192 -1.74 -11.77 4.44
CA ARG A 192 -1.57 -13.12 5.02
C ARG A 192 -0.11 -13.40 5.41
N LEU A 193 0.50 -12.46 6.13
CA LEU A 193 1.87 -12.57 6.64
C LEU A 193 1.93 -13.54 7.81
N ARG A 194 2.96 -14.39 7.80
CA ARG A 194 3.23 -15.43 8.82
C ARG A 194 4.46 -15.07 9.64
N ALA A 195 4.78 -15.88 10.65
CA ALA A 195 5.97 -15.69 11.47
C ALA A 195 7.28 -15.68 10.65
N GLU A 196 7.35 -16.49 9.58
CA GLU A 196 8.49 -16.51 8.66
C GLU A 196 8.62 -15.25 7.79
N HIS A 197 7.54 -14.46 7.66
CA HIS A 197 7.59 -13.14 7.03
C HIS A 197 7.88 -12.02 8.05
N GLY A 198 8.12 -12.38 9.32
CA GLY A 198 8.31 -11.43 10.42
C GLY A 198 7.01 -10.77 10.92
N GLY A 199 5.84 -11.35 10.65
CA GLY A 199 4.55 -10.86 11.16
C GLY A 199 4.04 -9.58 10.51
N LYS A 200 3.09 -8.91 11.17
CA LYS A 200 2.37 -7.74 10.65
C LYS A 200 1.86 -6.85 11.80
N HIS A 201 1.34 -5.68 11.46
CA HIS A 201 0.49 -4.92 12.39
C HIS A 201 -0.83 -5.64 12.61
N ILE A 202 -1.25 -5.72 13.87
CA ILE A 202 -2.49 -6.39 14.28
C ILE A 202 -3.33 -5.41 15.06
N TYR A 203 -4.56 -5.18 14.61
CA TYR A 203 -5.55 -4.40 15.32
C TYR A 203 -6.43 -5.30 16.19
N GLU A 204 -6.76 -4.81 17.38
CA GLU A 204 -7.98 -5.19 18.09
C GLU A 204 -9.14 -4.30 17.62
N GLY A 205 -10.20 -4.95 17.10
CA GLY A 205 -11.19 -4.29 16.25
C GLY A 205 -10.59 -3.75 14.94
N PHE A 206 -11.39 -3.07 14.11
CA PHE A 206 -10.87 -2.32 12.97
C PHE A 206 -11.94 -1.30 12.52
N VAL A 207 -11.78 -0.06 13.00
CA VAL A 207 -12.72 1.07 12.87
C VAL A 207 -14.17 0.79 13.31
N HIS A 208 -14.97 1.84 13.45
CA HIS A 208 -16.40 1.75 13.80
C HIS A 208 -16.66 0.91 15.07
N THR A 209 -15.80 1.07 16.07
CA THR A 209 -15.73 0.19 17.25
C THR A 209 -16.54 0.67 18.43
N PHE A 210 -17.17 1.85 18.38
CA PHE A 210 -18.03 2.33 19.46
C PHE A 210 -19.12 1.34 19.86
N PHE A 211 -19.95 0.87 18.93
CA PHE A 211 -20.99 -0.10 19.26
C PHE A 211 -20.49 -1.53 19.49
N PRO A 212 -19.43 -2.02 18.81
CA PRO A 212 -18.78 -3.25 19.25
C PRO A 212 -18.27 -3.23 20.70
N LEU A 213 -17.79 -2.07 21.19
CA LEU A 213 -17.31 -1.90 22.57
C LEU A 213 -18.42 -1.56 23.56
N ILE A 214 -19.48 -0.86 23.12
CA ILE A 214 -20.66 -0.49 23.90
C ILE A 214 -21.92 -0.87 23.09
N PRO A 215 -22.32 -2.16 23.06
CA PRO A 215 -23.49 -2.59 22.28
C PRO A 215 -24.78 -1.95 22.81
N PRO A 216 -25.54 -1.20 21.98
CA PRO A 216 -26.81 -0.60 22.40
C PRO A 216 -27.81 -1.60 22.98
N GLU A 217 -27.84 -2.81 22.45
CA GLU A 217 -28.73 -3.90 22.84
C GLU A 217 -28.47 -4.37 24.27
N LYS A 218 -27.25 -4.13 24.77
CA LYS A 218 -26.85 -4.46 26.14
C LYS A 218 -27.02 -3.27 27.09
N TYR A 219 -26.70 -2.05 26.65
CA TYR A 219 -26.53 -0.92 27.57
C TYR A 219 -27.61 0.17 27.45
N PHE A 220 -28.30 0.30 26.31
CA PHE A 220 -29.17 1.47 26.07
C PHE A 220 -30.39 1.54 26.98
N ALA A 221 -30.98 0.39 27.34
CA ALA A 221 -32.17 0.35 28.18
C ALA A 221 -31.91 0.87 29.60
N ASP A 222 -30.76 0.50 30.18
CA ASP A 222 -30.37 0.87 31.54
C ASP A 222 -29.57 2.18 31.59
N HIS A 223 -28.86 2.49 30.49
CA HIS A 223 -27.95 3.63 30.38
C HIS A 223 -28.16 4.44 29.09
N PRO A 224 -29.36 5.00 28.83
CA PRO A 224 -29.61 5.79 27.62
C PRO A 224 -28.69 7.03 27.54
N GLU A 225 -28.22 7.55 28.67
CA GLU A 225 -27.30 8.68 28.78
C GLU A 225 -25.88 8.39 28.28
N TRP A 226 -25.52 7.13 28.05
CA TRP A 226 -24.25 6.73 27.43
C TRP A 226 -24.24 6.96 25.92
N PHE A 227 -25.42 7.13 25.32
CA PHE A 227 -25.60 7.28 23.89
C PHE A 227 -25.91 8.74 23.52
N SER A 228 -25.81 9.05 22.23
CA SER A 228 -25.97 10.41 21.75
C SER A 228 -27.35 10.98 22.07
N GLU A 229 -27.35 12.21 22.56
CA GLU A 229 -28.55 13.05 22.55
C GLU A 229 -28.64 13.74 21.19
N ILE A 230 -29.75 13.57 20.49
CA ILE A 230 -30.02 14.18 19.19
C ILE A 230 -31.42 14.77 19.25
N ASP A 231 -31.52 16.08 19.04
CA ASP A 231 -32.78 16.84 19.15
C ASP A 231 -33.48 16.62 20.51
N GLY A 232 -32.69 16.59 21.58
CA GLY A 232 -33.18 16.40 22.95
C GLY A 232 -33.58 14.97 23.32
N GLN A 233 -33.32 13.98 22.46
CA GLN A 233 -33.64 12.57 22.71
C GLN A 233 -32.40 11.69 22.67
N ARG A 234 -32.28 10.74 23.60
CA ARG A 234 -31.23 9.72 23.57
C ARG A 234 -31.54 8.68 22.50
N LYS A 235 -30.57 8.43 21.60
CA LYS A 235 -30.72 7.52 20.46
C LYS A 235 -29.45 6.71 20.24
N HIS A 236 -29.62 5.48 19.74
CA HIS A 236 -28.52 4.64 19.25
C HIS A 236 -28.63 4.32 17.76
N GLU A 237 -29.80 4.46 17.13
CA GLU A 237 -29.98 4.28 15.69
C GLU A 237 -29.29 5.41 14.91
N ARG A 238 -28.35 5.05 14.01
CA ARG A 238 -27.55 6.02 13.24
C ARG A 238 -26.94 7.14 14.12
N ALA A 239 -26.51 6.76 15.32
CA ALA A 239 -25.98 7.66 16.34
C ALA A 239 -24.61 7.19 16.87
N GLN A 240 -23.99 8.03 17.70
CA GLN A 240 -22.69 7.78 18.34
C GLN A 240 -22.86 7.59 19.85
N LEU A 241 -21.75 7.53 20.59
CA LEU A 241 -21.72 7.55 22.06
C LEU A 241 -21.64 8.99 22.60
N CYS A 242 -22.07 9.19 23.85
CA CYS A 242 -21.88 10.44 24.57
C CYS A 242 -20.48 10.48 25.20
N LEU A 243 -19.51 11.07 24.48
CA LEU A 243 -18.08 11.02 24.83
C LEU A 243 -17.66 11.84 26.07
N THR A 244 -18.59 12.59 26.67
CA THR A 244 -18.39 13.26 27.97
C THR A 244 -18.91 12.45 29.16
N ASN A 245 -19.49 11.27 28.93
CA ASN A 245 -19.97 10.40 30.00
C ASN A 245 -18.85 9.51 30.56
N GLU A 246 -18.43 9.79 31.79
CA GLU A 246 -17.31 9.06 32.44
C GLU A 246 -17.62 7.61 32.79
N ASP A 247 -18.88 7.27 33.12
CA ASP A 247 -19.22 5.88 33.44
C ASP A 247 -19.26 5.02 32.19
N MET A 248 -19.76 5.56 31.07
CA MET A 248 -19.64 4.94 29.75
C MET A 248 -18.17 4.71 29.36
N ARG A 249 -17.30 5.70 29.56
CA ARG A 249 -15.86 5.58 29.27
C ARG A 249 -15.21 4.43 30.06
N LYS A 250 -15.52 4.32 31.36
CA LYS A 250 -15.00 3.23 32.21
C LYS A 250 -15.46 1.86 31.70
N GLU A 251 -16.74 1.72 31.33
CA GLU A 251 -17.24 0.46 30.79
C GLU A 251 -16.62 0.15 29.42
N LEU A 252 -16.38 1.16 28.57
CA LEU A 252 -15.68 0.99 27.29
C LEU A 252 -14.24 0.51 27.51
N VAL A 253 -13.50 1.13 28.42
CA VAL A 253 -12.13 0.72 28.79
C VAL A 253 -12.13 -0.72 29.31
N LYS A 254 -13.08 -1.10 30.15
CA LYS A 254 -13.22 -2.47 30.64
C LYS A 254 -13.41 -3.46 29.47
N ASN A 255 -14.37 -3.19 28.57
CA ASN A 255 -14.64 -4.06 27.42
C ASN A 255 -13.42 -4.14 26.48
N LEU A 256 -12.72 -3.02 26.27
CA LEU A 256 -11.50 -2.98 25.48
C LEU A 256 -10.37 -3.79 26.09
N ARG A 257 -10.12 -3.67 27.41
CA ARG A 257 -9.12 -4.49 28.11
C ARG A 257 -9.44 -5.98 28.00
N GLU A 258 -10.72 -6.35 28.13
CA GLU A 258 -11.15 -7.75 27.94
C GLU A 258 -10.88 -8.28 26.52
N GLN A 259 -11.04 -7.44 25.49
CA GLN A 259 -10.70 -7.77 24.12
C GLN A 259 -9.17 -7.90 23.93
N LEU A 260 -8.40 -6.94 24.42
CA LEU A 260 -6.93 -6.97 24.34
C LEU A 260 -6.30 -8.17 25.05
N ARG A 261 -6.81 -8.58 26.21
CA ARG A 261 -6.35 -9.81 26.88
C ARG A 261 -6.56 -11.07 26.04
N LYS A 262 -7.58 -11.09 25.18
CA LYS A 262 -7.88 -12.19 24.26
C LYS A 262 -7.05 -12.12 22.96
N ASN A 263 -6.42 -10.97 22.69
CA ASN A 263 -5.58 -10.73 21.53
C ASN A 263 -4.23 -10.10 21.94
N PRO A 264 -3.35 -10.87 22.60
CA PRO A 264 -2.06 -10.35 23.08
C PRO A 264 -1.07 -10.01 21.96
N ALA A 265 -1.41 -10.29 20.70
CA ALA A 265 -0.60 -9.95 19.53
C ALA A 265 -0.96 -8.56 18.94
N ALA A 266 -2.04 -7.94 19.41
CA ALA A 266 -2.44 -6.61 18.97
C ALA A 266 -1.36 -5.57 19.28
N THR A 267 -1.00 -4.77 18.29
CA THR A 267 -0.14 -3.59 18.45
C THR A 267 -0.94 -2.30 18.38
N ILE A 268 -2.18 -2.37 17.89
CA ILE A 268 -3.09 -1.24 17.76
C ILE A 268 -4.48 -1.69 18.23
N ALA A 269 -5.26 -0.80 18.83
CA ALA A 269 -6.67 -1.05 19.11
C ALA A 269 -7.51 0.12 18.62
N SER A 270 -8.60 -0.17 17.92
CA SER A 270 -9.48 0.89 17.40
C SER A 270 -10.49 1.33 18.45
N VAL A 271 -10.57 2.64 18.69
CA VAL A 271 -11.64 3.32 19.44
C VAL A 271 -12.11 4.49 18.59
N SER A 272 -13.16 4.24 17.80
CA SER A 272 -13.58 5.19 16.76
C SER A 272 -15.09 5.21 16.54
N GLN A 273 -15.55 6.36 16.03
CA GLN A 273 -16.94 6.62 15.64
C GLN A 273 -17.51 5.52 14.74
N ASN A 274 -18.80 5.24 14.89
CA ASN A 274 -19.56 4.39 13.97
C ASN A 274 -19.64 5.01 12.56
N ASP A 275 -19.96 4.22 11.53
CA ASP A 275 -19.94 4.62 10.11
C ASP A 275 -21.17 5.46 9.69
N TRP A 276 -21.42 6.53 10.44
CA TRP A 276 -22.49 7.50 10.21
C TRP A 276 -22.26 8.77 11.05
N TYR A 277 -23.10 9.79 10.85
CA TYR A 277 -23.14 11.01 11.66
C TYR A 277 -23.76 10.76 13.06
N GLY A 278 -24.50 11.73 13.60
CA GLY A 278 -25.23 11.57 14.86
C GLY A 278 -24.34 11.66 16.10
N ASN A 279 -23.35 12.56 16.09
CA ASN A 279 -22.60 12.91 17.29
C ASN A 279 -23.52 13.54 18.36
N CYS A 280 -23.18 13.31 19.62
CA CYS A 280 -23.99 13.74 20.76
C CYS A 280 -24.08 15.27 20.86
N GLN A 281 -25.31 15.79 20.92
CA GLN A 281 -25.63 17.22 21.00
C GLN A 281 -25.89 17.71 22.43
N CYS A 282 -25.68 16.86 23.44
CA CYS A 282 -25.89 17.25 24.83
C CYS A 282 -25.00 18.45 25.20
N ALA A 283 -25.42 19.25 26.18
CA ALA A 283 -24.74 20.50 26.53
C ALA A 283 -23.24 20.32 26.84
N ALA A 284 -22.85 19.22 27.48
CA ALA A 284 -21.46 18.92 27.81
C ALA A 284 -20.61 18.63 26.56
N CYS A 285 -21.10 17.77 25.66
CA CYS A 285 -20.40 17.47 24.39
C CYS A 285 -20.28 18.74 23.54
N LYS A 286 -21.38 19.48 23.40
CA LYS A 286 -21.42 20.71 22.60
C LYS A 286 -20.45 21.77 23.11
N ALA A 287 -20.34 21.94 24.42
CA ALA A 287 -19.40 22.90 25.01
C ALA A 287 -17.94 22.59 24.63
N VAL A 288 -17.56 21.31 24.61
CA VAL A 288 -16.22 20.87 24.17
C VAL A 288 -16.02 21.12 22.68
N GLU A 289 -17.00 20.78 21.83
CA GLU A 289 -16.89 21.01 20.38
C GLU A 289 -16.78 22.50 20.04
N GLU A 290 -17.52 23.37 20.74
CA GLU A 290 -17.46 24.83 20.60
C GLU A 290 -16.09 25.38 21.02
N GLU A 291 -15.55 24.91 22.16
CA GLU A 291 -14.21 25.25 22.65
C GLU A 291 -13.12 24.87 21.63
N GLU A 292 -13.18 23.64 21.14
CA GLU A 292 -12.18 23.08 20.22
C GLU A 292 -12.37 23.56 18.77
N GLY A 293 -13.54 24.08 18.42
CA GLY A 293 -13.91 24.49 17.07
C GLY A 293 -14.02 23.34 16.06
N SER A 294 -14.13 22.11 16.54
CA SER A 294 -14.29 20.87 15.77
C SER A 294 -14.78 19.70 16.67
N PRO A 295 -15.68 18.82 16.17
CA PRO A 295 -16.03 17.56 16.83
C PRO A 295 -14.83 16.63 17.08
N ALA A 296 -13.75 16.76 16.30
CA ALA A 296 -12.52 16.03 16.52
C ALA A 296 -11.90 16.30 17.90
N GLY A 297 -12.15 17.47 18.49
CA GLY A 297 -11.64 17.81 19.82
C GLY A 297 -12.29 16.97 20.92
N LEU A 298 -13.60 16.78 20.84
CA LEU A 298 -14.32 15.88 21.75
C LEU A 298 -13.84 14.43 21.58
N MET A 299 -13.68 13.97 20.33
CA MET A 299 -13.12 12.65 20.04
C MET A 299 -11.73 12.48 20.65
N LEU A 300 -10.83 13.45 20.44
CA LEU A 300 -9.46 13.39 20.94
C LEU A 300 -9.37 13.41 22.46
N ARG A 301 -10.17 14.24 23.16
CA ARG A 301 -10.20 14.24 24.63
C ARG A 301 -10.61 12.86 25.16
N PHE A 302 -11.62 12.24 24.54
CA PHE A 302 -12.07 10.89 24.92
C PHE A 302 -11.01 9.81 24.66
N VAL A 303 -10.46 9.73 23.45
CA VAL A 303 -9.49 8.67 23.12
C VAL A 303 -8.17 8.85 23.84
N ASN A 304 -7.74 10.09 24.14
CA ASN A 304 -6.58 10.34 24.99
C ASN A 304 -6.80 9.77 26.40
N ALA A 305 -8.00 9.92 26.97
CA ALA A 305 -8.32 9.35 28.27
C ALA A 305 -8.36 7.81 28.22
N VAL A 306 -8.94 7.22 27.17
CA VAL A 306 -8.91 5.75 26.97
C VAL A 306 -7.49 5.22 26.81
N ALA A 307 -6.66 5.90 26.02
CA ALA A 307 -5.26 5.54 25.80
C ALA A 307 -4.43 5.62 27.08
N ALA A 308 -4.68 6.62 27.94
CA ALA A 308 -4.05 6.72 29.26
C ALA A 308 -4.46 5.55 30.17
N ASP A 309 -5.75 5.19 30.17
CA ASP A 309 -6.25 4.14 31.05
C ASP A 309 -5.71 2.76 30.68
N ILE A 310 -5.46 2.45 29.40
CA ILE A 310 -4.94 1.13 29.01
C ILE A 310 -3.42 1.00 29.11
N GLU A 311 -2.68 2.12 29.19
CA GLU A 311 -1.22 2.18 29.00
C GLU A 311 -0.43 1.36 30.02
N GLU A 312 -0.87 1.31 31.28
CA GLU A 312 -0.19 0.53 32.32
C GLU A 312 -0.20 -0.98 32.03
N GLU A 313 -1.31 -1.50 31.52
CA GLU A 313 -1.47 -2.94 31.23
C GLU A 313 -1.00 -3.30 29.80
N PHE A 314 -1.15 -2.38 28.85
CA PHE A 314 -0.85 -2.59 27.43
C PHE A 314 0.08 -1.49 26.87
N PRO A 315 1.31 -1.32 27.38
CA PRO A 315 2.20 -0.22 26.98
C PRO A 315 2.68 -0.31 25.52
N HIS A 316 2.49 -1.45 24.87
CA HIS A 316 2.85 -1.70 23.47
C HIS A 316 1.70 -1.44 22.50
N VAL A 317 0.49 -1.12 22.99
CA VAL A 317 -0.70 -0.92 22.17
C VAL A 317 -0.95 0.57 21.96
N ALA A 318 -1.07 0.99 20.70
CA ALA A 318 -1.57 2.32 20.35
C ALA A 318 -3.09 2.33 20.18
N ILE A 319 -3.78 3.39 20.61
CA ILE A 319 -5.20 3.59 20.30
C ILE A 319 -5.33 4.30 18.95
N SER A 320 -6.01 3.67 17.99
CA SER A 320 -6.38 4.31 16.72
C SER A 320 -7.78 4.90 16.81
N THR A 321 -7.95 6.12 16.29
CA THR A 321 -9.26 6.74 16.08
C THR A 321 -9.40 7.30 14.66
N LEU A 322 -10.63 7.64 14.26
CA LEU A 322 -10.92 8.21 12.95
C LEU A 322 -10.98 9.74 13.01
N ALA A 323 -10.38 10.38 12.01
CA ALA A 323 -10.73 11.72 11.54
C ALA A 323 -11.49 11.56 10.22
N TYR A 324 -12.80 11.34 10.32
CA TYR A 324 -13.67 10.89 9.23
C TYR A 324 -14.98 11.67 9.25
N GLN A 325 -15.40 12.18 8.09
CA GLN A 325 -16.62 12.98 7.96
C GLN A 325 -16.66 14.14 8.97
N TYR A 326 -17.53 14.08 9.99
CA TYR A 326 -17.73 15.16 10.96
C TYR A 326 -16.52 15.40 11.90
N THR A 327 -15.59 14.46 12.01
CA THR A 327 -14.34 14.60 12.79
C THR A 327 -13.10 14.90 11.93
N ARG A 328 -13.28 15.19 10.63
CA ARG A 328 -12.14 15.35 9.71
C ARG A 328 -11.28 16.58 10.04
N LYS A 329 -11.91 17.69 10.44
CA LYS A 329 -11.22 18.95 10.76
C LYS A 329 -10.44 18.84 12.08
N PRO A 330 -9.15 19.18 12.13
CA PRO A 330 -8.37 19.15 13.37
C PRO A 330 -8.92 20.15 14.41
N PRO A 331 -8.86 19.83 15.72
CA PRO A 331 -9.26 20.75 16.78
C PRO A 331 -8.18 21.80 17.08
N LYS A 332 -8.55 22.83 17.85
CA LYS A 332 -7.67 23.97 18.16
C LYS A 332 -6.72 23.72 19.33
N HIS A 333 -7.14 22.99 20.36
CA HIS A 333 -6.45 22.97 21.65
C HIS A 333 -5.92 21.60 22.03
N VAL A 334 -6.76 20.56 21.99
CA VAL A 334 -6.31 19.20 22.34
C VAL A 334 -5.36 18.63 21.29
N LYS A 335 -4.33 17.93 21.74
CA LYS A 335 -3.39 17.18 20.90
C LYS A 335 -3.46 15.68 21.22
N PRO A 336 -3.27 14.78 20.23
CA PRO A 336 -3.16 13.34 20.48
C PRO A 336 -2.00 13.01 21.44
N ARG A 337 -2.18 11.99 22.29
CA ARG A 337 -1.07 11.40 23.05
C ARG A 337 -0.09 10.67 22.13
N PRO A 338 1.16 10.41 22.56
CA PRO A 338 2.13 9.65 21.76
C PRO A 338 1.68 8.24 21.37
N ASN A 339 0.82 7.61 22.18
CA ASN A 339 0.22 6.31 21.90
C ASN A 339 -1.16 6.40 21.21
N VAL A 340 -1.52 7.54 20.62
CA VAL A 340 -2.75 7.72 19.83
C VAL A 340 -2.42 7.92 18.35
N ILE A 341 -3.03 7.09 17.51
CA ILE A 341 -3.01 7.18 16.05
C ILE A 341 -4.30 7.87 15.59
N VAL A 342 -4.17 8.97 14.85
CA VAL A 342 -5.30 9.59 14.16
C VAL A 342 -5.30 9.10 12.73
N ARG A 343 -6.38 8.48 12.27
CA ARG A 343 -6.53 8.01 10.88
C ARG A 343 -7.46 8.95 10.10
N LEU A 344 -6.87 9.78 9.25
CA LEU A 344 -7.58 10.72 8.40
C LEU A 344 -8.00 10.07 7.08
N CYS A 345 -9.27 10.20 6.70
CA CYS A 345 -9.84 9.53 5.53
C CYS A 345 -10.06 10.51 4.36
N SER A 346 -9.70 10.10 3.13
CA SER A 346 -9.82 10.94 1.92
C SER A 346 -11.12 10.71 1.12
N ILE A 347 -12.17 10.12 1.72
CA ILE A 347 -13.34 9.57 1.00
C ILE A 347 -14.06 10.60 0.11
N GLU A 348 -14.08 11.88 0.51
CA GLU A 348 -14.76 12.93 -0.23
C GLU A 348 -13.91 13.54 -1.36
N CYS A 349 -12.65 13.12 -1.52
CA CYS A 349 -11.70 13.72 -2.46
C CYS A 349 -11.95 13.30 -3.91
N SER A 350 -11.31 14.04 -4.81
CA SER A 350 -11.18 13.66 -6.21
C SER A 350 -9.78 13.15 -6.50
N PHE A 351 -9.70 12.01 -7.18
CA PHE A 351 -8.46 11.35 -7.58
C PHE A 351 -8.08 11.59 -9.05
N SER A 352 -8.73 12.56 -9.72
CA SER A 352 -8.33 13.01 -11.06
C SER A 352 -7.20 14.04 -11.06
N LYS A 353 -6.87 14.58 -9.88
CA LYS A 353 -5.71 15.45 -9.62
C LYS A 353 -5.10 15.08 -8.25
N PRO A 354 -3.81 15.36 -8.01
CA PRO A 354 -3.18 15.11 -6.71
C PRO A 354 -3.95 15.76 -5.54
N LEU A 355 -3.84 15.19 -4.34
CA LEU A 355 -4.52 15.70 -3.14
C LEU A 355 -4.04 17.09 -2.70
N ALA A 356 -2.86 17.52 -3.16
CA ALA A 356 -2.37 18.89 -2.95
C ALA A 356 -3.07 19.95 -3.83
N ASP A 357 -3.78 19.54 -4.89
CA ASP A 357 -4.47 20.44 -5.81
C ASP A 357 -5.61 21.21 -5.13
N GLU A 358 -5.95 22.40 -5.65
CA GLU A 358 -7.07 23.22 -5.16
C GLU A 358 -8.41 22.49 -5.19
N ARG A 359 -8.57 21.52 -6.11
CA ARG A 359 -9.73 20.63 -6.15
C ARG A 359 -9.98 19.92 -4.82
N ASN A 360 -8.91 19.56 -4.11
CA ASN A 360 -8.94 18.84 -2.85
C ASN A 360 -8.65 19.75 -1.64
N LYS A 361 -8.78 21.08 -1.80
CA LYS A 361 -8.44 22.08 -0.77
C LYS A 361 -8.96 21.75 0.64
N PRO A 362 -10.23 21.34 0.85
CA PRO A 362 -10.71 21.02 2.20
C PRO A 362 -9.89 19.91 2.87
N PHE A 363 -9.60 18.81 2.16
CA PHE A 363 -8.80 17.71 2.69
C PHE A 363 -7.34 18.10 2.87
N ARG A 364 -6.77 18.86 1.91
CA ARG A 364 -5.40 19.39 2.01
C ARG A 364 -5.24 20.28 3.24
N ASP A 365 -6.20 21.15 3.52
CA ASP A 365 -6.16 22.02 4.69
C ASP A 365 -6.30 21.17 6.00
N ASP A 366 -7.10 20.10 5.98
CA ASP A 366 -7.23 19.18 7.11
C ASP A 366 -5.91 18.44 7.42
N ILE A 367 -5.24 17.85 6.42
CA ILE A 367 -3.96 17.16 6.65
C ILE A 367 -2.84 18.12 7.07
N VAL A 368 -2.79 19.34 6.52
CA VAL A 368 -1.85 20.40 6.94
C VAL A 368 -2.10 20.80 8.39
N GLY A 369 -3.36 20.89 8.82
CA GLY A 369 -3.68 21.18 10.21
C GLY A 369 -3.35 20.02 11.16
N TRP A 370 -3.66 18.78 10.76
CA TRP A 370 -3.34 17.59 11.54
C TRP A 370 -1.84 17.37 11.72
N SER A 371 -1.04 17.61 10.68
CA SER A 371 0.42 17.42 10.74
C SER A 371 1.12 18.35 11.73
N GLN A 372 0.48 19.46 12.13
CA GLN A 372 1.01 20.38 13.14
C GLN A 372 0.80 19.91 14.58
N ILE A 373 -0.13 18.98 14.81
CA ILE A 373 -0.54 18.58 16.16
C ILE A 373 -0.45 17.06 16.42
N CYS A 374 -0.29 16.23 15.39
CA CYS A 374 -0.26 14.78 15.50
C CYS A 374 1.04 14.19 14.95
N ASP A 375 1.85 13.59 15.83
CA ASP A 375 3.12 12.95 15.46
C ASP A 375 2.95 11.56 14.80
N ARG A 376 1.75 10.98 14.94
CA ARG A 376 1.42 9.61 14.49
C ARG A 376 0.15 9.60 13.63
N LEU A 377 0.14 10.47 12.62
CA LEU A 377 -0.95 10.59 11.66
C LEU A 377 -0.93 9.41 10.68
N TYR A 378 -2.07 8.75 10.50
CA TYR A 378 -2.28 7.70 9.52
C TYR A 378 -3.29 8.18 8.48
N ILE A 379 -3.21 7.63 7.28
CA ILE A 379 -4.14 7.90 6.18
C ILE A 379 -4.94 6.64 5.84
N TRP A 380 -6.21 6.85 5.56
CA TRP A 380 -7.06 5.93 4.80
C TRP A 380 -7.33 6.59 3.44
N ASP A 381 -6.63 6.13 2.41
CA ASP A 381 -6.79 6.59 1.03
C ASP A 381 -7.64 5.60 0.22
N TYR A 382 -8.37 6.08 -0.79
CA TYR A 382 -9.30 5.27 -1.58
C TYR A 382 -8.86 5.23 -3.04
N THR A 383 -8.40 4.06 -3.50
CA THR A 383 -7.74 3.92 -4.81
C THR A 383 -8.56 3.13 -5.85
N THR A 384 -9.81 2.80 -5.53
CA THR A 384 -10.74 2.09 -6.43
C THR A 384 -12.09 2.80 -6.55
N ASN A 385 -12.93 2.32 -7.47
CA ASN A 385 -14.36 2.63 -7.50
C ASN A 385 -15.15 1.47 -6.88
N PHE A 386 -15.68 1.65 -5.67
CA PHE A 386 -16.45 0.62 -4.95
C PHE A 386 -17.80 0.31 -5.61
N ARG A 387 -18.35 1.27 -6.37
CA ARG A 387 -19.60 1.03 -7.12
C ARG A 387 -19.37 0.16 -8.34
N HIS A 388 -18.17 0.21 -8.92
CA HIS A 388 -17.82 -0.49 -10.15
C HIS A 388 -16.33 -0.87 -10.15
N HIS A 389 -15.94 -1.92 -9.44
CA HIS A 389 -14.54 -2.36 -9.31
C HIS A 389 -13.85 -2.60 -10.66
N ILE A 390 -14.61 -3.00 -11.68
CA ILE A 390 -14.07 -3.29 -13.01
C ILE A 390 -14.09 -2.09 -13.96
N MET A 391 -14.79 -1.00 -13.64
CA MET A 391 -14.90 0.15 -14.54
C MET A 391 -13.58 0.92 -14.66
N PRO A 392 -13.23 1.51 -15.82
CA PRO A 392 -12.05 2.36 -15.93
C PRO A 392 -12.04 3.47 -14.88
N HIS A 393 -10.99 3.50 -14.06
CA HIS A 393 -10.85 4.43 -12.94
C HIS A 393 -9.47 5.12 -12.98
N PRO A 394 -9.27 6.09 -13.87
CA PRO A 394 -7.93 6.62 -14.20
C PRO A 394 -7.31 7.52 -13.10
N ASN A 395 -6.79 6.89 -12.04
CA ASN A 395 -6.14 7.53 -10.88
C ASN A 395 -4.67 7.11 -10.68
N LEU A 396 -4.01 6.53 -11.70
CA LEU A 396 -2.61 6.08 -11.57
C LEU A 396 -1.63 7.26 -11.43
N ARG A 397 -1.87 8.34 -12.16
CA ARG A 397 -1.01 9.56 -12.15
C ARG A 397 -0.95 10.24 -10.79
N VAL A 398 -1.93 10.01 -9.91
CA VAL A 398 -1.98 10.65 -8.59
C VAL A 398 -1.34 9.84 -7.49
N LEU A 399 -1.09 8.53 -7.68
CA LEU A 399 -0.59 7.64 -6.62
C LEU A 399 0.76 8.14 -6.05
N GLY A 400 1.74 8.40 -6.91
CA GLY A 400 3.05 8.91 -6.51
C GLY A 400 2.96 10.26 -5.79
N PRO A 401 2.37 11.30 -6.41
CA PRO A 401 2.18 12.60 -5.78
C PRO A 401 1.42 12.55 -4.45
N ASN A 402 0.40 11.69 -4.31
CA ASN A 402 -0.37 11.56 -3.07
C ASN A 402 0.45 10.94 -1.95
N VAL A 403 1.14 9.82 -2.20
CA VAL A 403 2.00 9.17 -1.19
C VAL A 403 3.10 10.12 -0.72
N LYS A 404 3.73 10.86 -1.65
CA LYS A 404 4.72 11.88 -1.30
C LYS A 404 4.09 12.99 -0.44
N PHE A 405 2.93 13.50 -0.85
CA PHE A 405 2.21 14.54 -0.11
C PHE A 405 1.88 14.11 1.33
N PHE A 406 1.46 12.86 1.53
CA PHE A 406 1.22 12.32 2.88
C PHE A 406 2.49 12.35 3.74
N VAL A 407 3.60 11.84 3.22
CA VAL A 407 4.88 11.76 3.95
C VAL A 407 5.45 13.16 4.24
N ASP A 408 5.32 14.09 3.30
CA ASP A 408 5.69 15.50 3.49
C ASP A 408 4.89 16.18 4.63
N HIS A 409 3.74 15.61 5.02
CA HIS A 409 2.86 16.10 6.09
C HIS A 409 2.83 15.16 7.31
N SER A 410 3.98 14.58 7.64
CA SER A 410 4.22 13.78 8.87
C SER A 410 3.35 12.52 9.02
N VAL A 411 2.78 12.01 7.92
CA VAL A 411 2.08 10.72 7.94
C VAL A 411 3.06 9.58 8.20
N LYS A 412 2.68 8.65 9.09
CA LYS A 412 3.46 7.48 9.52
C LYS A 412 2.86 6.16 9.06
N GLY A 413 1.60 6.12 8.67
CA GLY A 413 0.95 4.91 8.19
C GLY A 413 -0.06 5.19 7.09
N ILE A 414 -0.10 4.35 6.06
CA ILE A 414 -1.03 4.52 4.93
C ILE A 414 -1.74 3.20 4.64
N PHE A 415 -3.07 3.28 4.61
CA PHE A 415 -3.98 2.24 4.14
C PHE A 415 -4.56 2.70 2.79
N GLU A 416 -4.21 2.01 1.72
CA GLU A 416 -4.63 2.30 0.35
C GLU A 416 -5.77 1.36 -0.04
N GLN A 417 -7.01 1.75 0.23
CA GLN A 417 -8.18 0.91 0.01
C GLN A 417 -8.48 0.71 -1.46
N GLY A 418 -8.20 -0.51 -1.94
CA GLY A 418 -8.46 -0.95 -3.30
C GLY A 418 -9.66 -1.87 -3.42
N ALA A 419 -9.77 -2.55 -4.57
CA ALA A 419 -10.75 -3.62 -4.77
C ALA A 419 -10.28 -4.88 -4.03
N TYR A 420 -10.69 -5.01 -2.77
CA TYR A 420 -10.23 -6.07 -1.86
C TYR A 420 -11.10 -7.33 -1.86
N THR A 421 -12.29 -7.27 -2.47
CA THR A 421 -13.30 -8.34 -2.41
C THR A 421 -13.29 -9.29 -3.60
N THR A 422 -12.52 -8.98 -4.66
CA THR A 422 -12.48 -9.76 -5.90
C THR A 422 -11.16 -9.57 -6.63
N SER A 423 -10.73 -10.57 -7.40
CA SER A 423 -9.72 -10.41 -8.45
C SER A 423 -10.32 -9.75 -9.70
N GLY A 424 -9.45 -9.33 -10.63
CA GLY A 424 -9.83 -8.83 -11.96
C GLY A 424 -10.51 -7.46 -11.97
N ALA A 425 -10.48 -6.73 -10.86
CA ALA A 425 -10.75 -5.30 -10.85
C ALA A 425 -9.80 -4.54 -11.79
N GLU A 426 -10.19 -3.33 -12.18
CA GLU A 426 -9.44 -2.56 -13.17
C GLU A 426 -8.00 -2.33 -12.70
N MET A 427 -7.02 -2.76 -13.51
CA MET A 427 -5.57 -2.61 -13.26
C MET A 427 -5.15 -2.87 -11.80
N ALA A 428 -5.72 -3.92 -11.19
CA ALA A 428 -5.57 -4.21 -9.77
C ALA A 428 -4.13 -4.53 -9.37
N GLU A 429 -3.47 -5.42 -10.10
CA GLU A 429 -2.08 -5.83 -9.85
C GLU A 429 -1.11 -4.66 -10.03
N LEU A 430 -1.34 -3.84 -11.06
CA LEU A 430 -0.58 -2.61 -11.30
C LEU A 430 -0.66 -1.67 -10.10
N ARG A 431 -1.86 -1.36 -9.61
CA ARG A 431 -2.03 -0.47 -8.45
C ARG A 431 -1.42 -1.06 -7.19
N ALA A 432 -1.68 -2.33 -6.91
CA ALA A 432 -1.11 -3.02 -5.75
C ALA A 432 0.42 -2.90 -5.74
N TRP A 433 1.07 -3.21 -6.87
CA TRP A 433 2.52 -3.18 -6.99
C TRP A 433 3.08 -1.76 -6.90
N VAL A 434 2.54 -0.80 -7.65
CA VAL A 434 3.00 0.60 -7.64
C VAL A 434 2.88 1.19 -6.24
N LEU A 435 1.74 0.97 -5.57
CA LEU A 435 1.54 1.41 -4.18
C LEU A 435 2.53 0.75 -3.23
N ALA A 436 2.78 -0.55 -3.33
CA ALA A 436 3.76 -1.22 -2.49
C ALA A 436 5.17 -0.60 -2.64
N LYS A 437 5.57 -0.25 -3.87
CA LYS A 437 6.86 0.42 -4.12
C LYS A 437 6.91 1.84 -3.56
N LEU A 438 5.85 2.62 -3.75
CA LEU A 438 5.75 3.99 -3.22
C LEU A 438 5.68 4.01 -1.70
N LEU A 439 4.98 3.06 -1.08
CA LEU A 439 4.87 2.96 0.37
C LEU A 439 6.19 2.51 1.01
N TRP A 440 6.98 1.68 0.33
CA TRP A 440 8.34 1.39 0.77
C TRP A 440 9.25 2.60 0.61
N ASP A 441 9.33 3.17 -0.60
CA ASP A 441 10.16 4.35 -0.90
C ASP A 441 9.32 5.46 -1.57
N PRO A 442 8.83 6.42 -0.77
CA PRO A 442 8.00 7.55 -1.24
C PRO A 442 8.73 8.54 -2.15
N SER A 443 10.06 8.41 -2.32
CA SER A 443 10.83 9.27 -3.22
C SER A 443 10.76 8.82 -4.69
N ARG A 444 10.29 7.59 -4.95
CA ARG A 444 10.20 7.02 -6.30
C ARG A 444 9.18 7.76 -7.16
N ASN A 445 9.46 7.83 -8.45
CA ASN A 445 8.54 8.41 -9.43
C ASN A 445 7.42 7.41 -9.78
N GLY A 446 6.17 7.78 -9.48
CA GLY A 446 5.00 6.94 -9.73
C GLY A 446 4.79 6.58 -11.21
N ASP A 447 5.03 7.52 -12.14
CA ASP A 447 4.86 7.25 -13.58
C ASP A 447 5.93 6.28 -14.10
N GLN A 448 7.16 6.39 -13.59
CA GLN A 448 8.23 5.42 -13.91
C GLN A 448 7.89 4.03 -13.38
N LEU A 449 7.31 3.92 -12.19
CA LEU A 449 6.84 2.66 -11.63
C LEU A 449 5.71 2.05 -12.48
N VAL A 450 4.74 2.87 -12.91
CA VAL A 450 3.67 2.42 -13.81
C VAL A 450 4.26 1.87 -15.11
N ASN A 451 5.19 2.59 -15.73
CA ASN A 451 5.85 2.14 -16.96
C ASN A 451 6.66 0.85 -16.74
N GLU A 452 7.42 0.76 -15.65
CA GLU A 452 8.20 -0.42 -15.28
C GLU A 452 7.30 -1.66 -15.12
N PHE A 453 6.17 -1.51 -14.42
CA PHE A 453 5.20 -2.59 -14.30
C PHE A 453 4.61 -2.96 -15.66
N VAL A 454 4.18 -1.98 -16.46
CA VAL A 454 3.53 -2.26 -17.74
C VAL A 454 4.48 -2.99 -18.69
N GLU A 455 5.75 -2.58 -18.74
CA GLU A 455 6.80 -3.25 -19.52
C GLU A 455 7.05 -4.68 -19.04
N GLY A 456 7.23 -4.87 -17.73
CA GLY A 456 7.53 -6.19 -17.16
C GLY A 456 6.36 -7.18 -17.18
N TYR A 457 5.14 -6.69 -16.95
CA TYR A 457 3.94 -7.51 -16.81
C TYR A 457 3.27 -7.84 -18.16
N TYR A 458 3.29 -6.90 -19.11
CA TYR A 458 2.64 -7.07 -20.42
C TYR A 458 3.63 -7.33 -21.58
N GLY A 459 4.93 -7.12 -21.37
CA GLY A 459 5.95 -7.41 -22.38
C GLY A 459 5.72 -6.64 -23.69
N PRO A 460 5.72 -7.29 -24.87
CA PRO A 460 5.50 -6.62 -26.16
C PRO A 460 4.20 -5.80 -26.28
N ALA A 461 3.19 -6.08 -25.45
CA ALA A 461 1.93 -5.32 -25.43
C ALA A 461 2.04 -3.95 -24.73
N ALA A 462 3.12 -3.70 -23.97
CA ALA A 462 3.30 -2.52 -23.13
C ALA A 462 3.06 -1.17 -23.84
N PRO A 463 3.56 -0.91 -25.07
CA PRO A 463 3.32 0.37 -25.75
C PRO A 463 1.84 0.67 -25.97
N TYR A 464 1.01 -0.35 -26.19
CA TYR A 464 -0.42 -0.19 -26.41
C TYR A 464 -1.21 -0.11 -25.10
N ILE A 465 -0.79 -0.82 -24.06
CA ILE A 465 -1.32 -0.64 -22.71
C ILE A 465 -1.08 0.79 -22.22
N ASN A 466 0.13 1.34 -22.41
CA ASN A 466 0.42 2.73 -22.04
C ASN A 466 -0.45 3.73 -22.81
N LYS A 467 -0.73 3.51 -24.09
CA LYS A 467 -1.67 4.35 -24.86
C LYS A 467 -3.10 4.26 -24.33
N TYR A 468 -3.56 3.07 -23.94
CA TYR A 468 -4.86 2.89 -23.28
C TYR A 468 -4.91 3.69 -21.96
N LEU A 469 -3.91 3.52 -21.09
CA LEU A 469 -3.85 4.22 -19.81
C LEU A 469 -3.83 5.74 -20.01
N ALA A 470 -3.01 6.25 -20.93
CA ALA A 470 -2.96 7.67 -21.27
C ALA A 470 -4.32 8.18 -21.75
N THR A 471 -4.98 7.46 -22.66
CA THR A 471 -6.32 7.83 -23.19
C THR A 471 -7.34 8.01 -22.06
N MET A 472 -7.37 7.10 -21.08
CA MET A 472 -8.33 7.20 -19.98
C MET A 472 -7.99 8.34 -19.02
N HIS A 473 -6.71 8.57 -18.73
CA HIS A 473 -6.28 9.66 -17.84
C HIS A 473 -6.48 11.04 -18.49
N ASP A 474 -6.13 11.20 -19.76
CA ASP A 474 -6.34 12.44 -20.48
C ASP A 474 -7.85 12.78 -20.53
N ALA A 475 -8.70 11.79 -20.77
CA ALA A 475 -10.15 12.00 -20.82
C ALA A 475 -10.78 12.46 -19.49
N VAL A 476 -10.33 11.96 -18.33
CA VAL A 476 -10.85 12.42 -17.03
C VAL A 476 -10.36 13.83 -16.69
N GLU A 477 -9.14 14.16 -17.11
CA GLU A 477 -8.57 15.48 -16.90
C GLU A 477 -9.26 16.52 -17.80
N GLU A 478 -9.51 16.20 -19.06
CA GLU A 478 -10.19 17.05 -20.04
C GLU A 478 -11.67 17.25 -19.71
N SER A 479 -12.37 16.20 -19.25
CA SER A 479 -13.80 16.30 -18.92
C SER A 479 -14.07 17.14 -17.67
N GLY A 480 -13.05 17.31 -16.83
CA GLY A 480 -13.16 17.94 -15.52
C GLY A 480 -14.01 17.14 -14.54
N ASP A 481 -14.26 15.84 -14.78
CA ASP A 481 -15.05 15.01 -13.87
C ASP A 481 -14.40 14.95 -12.47
N TRP A 482 -15.25 14.93 -11.44
CA TRP A 482 -14.84 14.64 -10.08
C TRP A 482 -14.67 13.14 -9.95
N LEU A 483 -13.44 12.62 -10.07
CA LEU A 483 -13.18 11.19 -9.97
C LEU A 483 -13.16 10.75 -8.49
N GLY A 484 -14.31 10.41 -7.92
CA GLY A 484 -14.41 9.85 -6.57
C GLY A 484 -14.36 8.32 -6.54
N CYS A 485 -14.43 7.74 -5.35
CA CYS A 485 -14.44 6.27 -5.15
C CYS A 485 -15.82 5.62 -5.38
N PHE A 486 -16.80 6.39 -5.88
CA PHE A 486 -18.15 5.92 -6.20
C PHE A 486 -18.64 6.48 -7.54
N GLU A 487 -17.78 6.52 -8.56
CA GLU A 487 -18.18 7.03 -9.89
C GLU A 487 -19.26 6.17 -10.55
N LYS A 488 -20.06 6.81 -11.41
CA LYS A 488 -21.07 6.13 -12.23
C LYS A 488 -20.50 5.78 -13.60
N HIS A 489 -20.95 4.69 -14.19
CA HIS A 489 -20.66 4.31 -15.58
C HIS A 489 -21.08 5.35 -16.64
N THR A 490 -21.86 6.36 -16.25
CA THR A 490 -22.28 7.51 -17.07
C THR A 490 -21.37 8.74 -16.93
N ALA A 491 -20.19 8.62 -16.30
CA ALA A 491 -19.22 9.72 -16.21
C ALA A 491 -18.81 10.24 -17.62
N LYS A 492 -18.49 11.53 -17.74
CA LYS A 492 -18.29 12.17 -19.05
C LYS A 492 -17.02 11.68 -19.75
N TYR A 493 -15.99 11.32 -18.98
CA TYR A 493 -14.76 10.73 -19.51
C TYR A 493 -14.97 9.34 -20.14
N LEU A 494 -16.10 8.67 -19.85
CA LEU A 494 -16.49 7.40 -20.45
C LEU A 494 -17.37 7.60 -21.70
N ASN A 495 -17.02 8.56 -22.55
CA ASN A 495 -17.74 8.81 -23.81
C ASN A 495 -17.34 7.81 -24.91
N PHE A 496 -18.13 7.76 -25.99
CA PHE A 496 -17.95 6.81 -27.09
C PHE A 496 -16.56 6.92 -27.75
N GLU A 497 -16.07 8.13 -28.01
CA GLU A 497 -14.77 8.34 -28.66
C GLU A 497 -13.63 7.79 -27.80
N THR A 498 -13.64 8.11 -26.50
CA THR A 498 -12.63 7.68 -25.53
C THR A 498 -12.61 6.16 -25.41
N LEU A 499 -13.78 5.54 -25.18
CA LEU A 499 -13.92 4.09 -25.05
C LEU A 499 -13.53 3.35 -26.33
N THR A 500 -13.81 3.92 -27.51
CA THR A 500 -13.42 3.35 -28.80
C THR A 500 -11.90 3.39 -29.00
N LYS A 501 -11.26 4.53 -28.73
CA LYS A 501 -9.78 4.65 -28.76
C LYS A 501 -9.13 3.66 -27.80
N ALA A 502 -9.63 3.58 -26.57
CA ALA A 502 -9.19 2.61 -25.57
C ALA A 502 -9.32 1.16 -26.08
N ARG A 503 -10.47 0.82 -26.67
CA ARG A 503 -10.74 -0.53 -27.23
C ARG A 503 -9.76 -0.89 -28.35
N ILE A 504 -9.47 0.03 -29.26
CA ILE A 504 -8.52 -0.16 -30.36
C ILE A 504 -7.13 -0.48 -29.82
N TYR A 505 -6.64 0.30 -28.84
CA TYR A 505 -5.32 0.05 -28.26
C TYR A 505 -5.25 -1.30 -27.54
N LEU A 506 -6.30 -1.69 -26.81
CA LEU A 506 -6.31 -2.98 -26.12
C LEU A 506 -6.38 -4.18 -27.08
N LEU A 507 -7.04 -4.05 -28.22
CA LEU A 507 -7.03 -5.07 -29.29
C LEU A 507 -5.65 -5.17 -29.94
N ALA A 508 -5.01 -4.02 -30.24
CA ALA A 508 -3.65 -3.99 -30.75
C ALA A 508 -2.64 -4.59 -29.76
N ALA A 509 -2.84 -4.36 -28.46
CA ALA A 509 -2.06 -4.97 -27.38
C ALA A 509 -2.19 -6.51 -27.41
N GLU A 510 -3.40 -7.05 -27.57
CA GLU A 510 -3.63 -8.51 -27.60
C GLU A 510 -2.92 -9.14 -28.80
N GLU A 511 -2.96 -8.48 -29.95
CA GLU A 511 -2.29 -8.94 -31.17
C GLU A 511 -0.77 -9.06 -30.99
N GLN A 512 -0.12 -8.16 -30.23
CA GLN A 512 1.34 -8.23 -29.98
C GLN A 512 1.77 -9.47 -29.19
N VAL A 513 0.84 -10.09 -28.46
CA VAL A 513 1.13 -11.22 -27.57
C VAL A 513 0.27 -12.44 -27.89
N LYS A 514 -0.33 -12.50 -29.09
CA LYS A 514 -1.29 -13.55 -29.48
C LYS A 514 -0.73 -14.97 -29.35
N ASP A 515 0.57 -15.13 -29.56
CA ASP A 515 1.29 -16.40 -29.52
C ASP A 515 1.83 -16.75 -28.11
N ASN A 516 1.64 -15.86 -27.13
CA ASN A 516 1.97 -16.10 -25.71
C ASN A 516 0.68 -16.17 -24.88
N PRO A 517 0.17 -17.36 -24.53
CA PRO A 517 -1.11 -17.52 -23.82
C PRO A 517 -1.21 -16.79 -22.48
N GLU A 518 -0.10 -16.67 -21.75
CA GLU A 518 -0.05 -16.00 -20.45
C GLU A 518 -0.17 -14.49 -20.61
N LEU A 519 0.69 -13.88 -21.43
CA LEU A 519 0.63 -12.45 -21.73
C LEU A 519 -0.69 -12.05 -22.40
N ARG A 520 -1.18 -12.88 -23.33
CA ARG A 520 -2.47 -12.68 -23.97
C ARG A 520 -3.61 -12.64 -22.96
N PHE A 521 -3.61 -13.54 -21.99
CA PHE A 521 -4.64 -13.56 -20.95
C PHE A 521 -4.58 -12.30 -20.07
N ARG A 522 -3.39 -11.82 -19.71
CA ARG A 522 -3.24 -10.54 -18.98
C ARG A 522 -3.85 -9.37 -19.76
N VAL A 523 -3.61 -9.31 -21.07
CA VAL A 523 -4.21 -8.26 -21.92
C VAL A 523 -5.73 -8.43 -22.03
N GLN A 524 -6.25 -9.66 -22.11
CA GLN A 524 -7.70 -9.92 -22.10
C GLN A 524 -8.36 -9.45 -20.80
N VAL A 525 -7.71 -9.62 -19.65
CA VAL A 525 -8.19 -9.06 -18.37
C VAL A 525 -8.22 -7.53 -18.43
N ALA A 526 -7.18 -6.90 -18.99
CA ALA A 526 -7.15 -5.45 -19.19
C ALA A 526 -8.24 -4.93 -20.15
N GLN A 527 -8.87 -5.79 -20.96
CA GLN A 527 -10.00 -5.43 -21.82
C GLN A 527 -11.34 -5.35 -21.07
N LEU A 528 -11.49 -6.07 -19.95
CA LEU A 528 -12.75 -6.16 -19.22
C LEU A 528 -13.35 -4.80 -18.83
N PRO A 529 -12.59 -3.79 -18.37
CA PRO A 529 -13.14 -2.48 -18.02
C PRO A 529 -13.87 -1.76 -19.15
N VAL A 530 -13.27 -1.76 -20.34
CA VAL A 530 -13.85 -1.12 -21.52
C VAL A 530 -15.07 -1.91 -22.01
N MET A 531 -14.96 -3.25 -22.04
CA MET A 531 -16.09 -4.12 -22.39
C MET A 531 -17.28 -3.95 -21.44
N TYR A 532 -17.02 -3.90 -20.14
CA TYR A 532 -18.02 -3.66 -19.11
C TYR A 532 -18.77 -2.35 -19.36
N THR A 533 -18.03 -1.26 -19.60
CA THR A 533 -18.63 0.05 -19.81
C THR A 533 -19.48 0.10 -21.07
N PHE A 534 -19.02 -0.53 -22.17
CA PHE A 534 -19.82 -0.68 -23.39
C PHE A 534 -21.12 -1.45 -23.13
N MET A 535 -21.07 -2.56 -22.40
CA MET A 535 -22.28 -3.36 -22.09
C MET A 535 -23.25 -2.62 -21.18
N MET A 536 -22.75 -1.89 -20.17
CA MET A 536 -23.58 -1.09 -19.28
C MET A 536 -24.30 0.05 -19.99
N ARG A 537 -23.78 0.53 -21.13
CA ARG A 537 -24.31 1.65 -21.92
C ARG A 537 -24.53 1.30 -23.38
N TRP A 538 -24.91 0.05 -23.66
CA TRP A 538 -24.92 -0.53 -25.00
C TRP A 538 -25.70 0.32 -26.02
N THR A 539 -26.99 0.58 -25.74
CA THR A 539 -27.87 1.34 -26.62
C THR A 539 -27.40 2.77 -26.82
N GLU A 540 -27.00 3.44 -25.73
CA GLU A 540 -26.54 4.83 -25.76
C GLU A 540 -25.27 4.98 -26.62
N LEU A 541 -24.28 4.11 -26.43
CA LEU A 541 -23.02 4.17 -27.18
C LEU A 541 -23.19 3.71 -28.62
N ARG A 542 -24.15 2.81 -28.92
CA ARG A 542 -24.54 2.46 -30.30
C ARG A 542 -25.11 3.67 -31.04
N GLU A 543 -25.98 4.44 -30.40
CA GLU A 543 -26.50 5.68 -31.01
C GLU A 543 -25.42 6.75 -31.17
N ALA A 544 -24.50 6.87 -30.21
CA ALA A 544 -23.33 7.74 -30.34
C ALA A 544 -22.44 7.34 -31.53
N ALA A 545 -22.23 6.03 -31.75
CA ALA A 545 -21.48 5.53 -32.91
C ALA A 545 -22.13 5.91 -34.23
N LYS A 546 -23.46 5.74 -34.34
CA LYS A 546 -24.24 6.14 -35.53
C LYS A 546 -24.15 7.64 -35.76
N ALA A 547 -24.33 8.44 -34.71
CA ALA A 547 -24.27 9.90 -34.79
C ALA A 547 -22.87 10.40 -35.21
N ALA A 548 -21.81 9.72 -34.77
CA ALA A 548 -20.44 10.00 -35.16
C ALA A 548 -20.03 9.41 -36.52
N ASN A 549 -20.91 8.66 -37.19
CA ASN A 549 -20.60 7.86 -38.38
C ASN A 549 -19.34 6.99 -38.21
N ALA A 550 -19.21 6.37 -37.03
CA ALA A 550 -18.06 5.58 -36.63
C ALA A 550 -18.39 4.08 -36.61
N GLU A 551 -17.37 3.25 -36.85
CA GLU A 551 -17.48 1.80 -36.73
C GLU A 551 -17.72 1.39 -35.26
N TRP A 552 -18.55 0.38 -35.05
CA TRP A 552 -18.83 -0.16 -33.72
C TRP A 552 -17.67 -1.06 -33.26
N PRO A 553 -16.97 -0.75 -32.14
CA PRO A 553 -15.73 -1.43 -31.76
C PRO A 553 -15.93 -2.70 -30.91
N MET A 554 -17.17 -3.14 -30.77
CA MET A 554 -17.58 -4.30 -29.98
C MET A 554 -18.25 -5.34 -30.90
N PRO A 555 -18.45 -6.60 -30.45
CA PRO A 555 -19.24 -7.57 -31.19
C PRO A 555 -20.62 -7.03 -31.60
N GLU A 556 -21.21 -7.61 -32.64
CA GLU A 556 -22.51 -7.16 -33.14
C GLU A 556 -23.62 -7.30 -32.10
N SER A 557 -23.64 -8.41 -31.34
CA SER A 557 -24.61 -8.58 -30.25
C SER A 557 -23.99 -8.33 -28.88
N ILE A 558 -24.78 -7.78 -27.96
CA ILE A 558 -24.38 -7.67 -26.55
C ILE A 558 -24.16 -9.05 -25.92
N ARG A 559 -24.93 -10.05 -26.35
CA ARG A 559 -24.81 -11.45 -25.92
C ARG A 559 -23.39 -11.98 -26.16
N SER A 560 -22.85 -11.78 -27.36
CA SER A 560 -21.47 -12.19 -27.69
C SER A 560 -20.42 -11.42 -26.88
N ALA A 561 -20.66 -10.13 -26.60
CA ALA A 561 -19.77 -9.34 -25.73
C ALA A 561 -19.78 -9.86 -24.29
N TYR A 562 -20.97 -10.21 -23.77
CA TYR A 562 -21.16 -10.78 -22.45
C TYR A 562 -20.49 -12.15 -22.32
N ASP A 563 -20.70 -13.04 -23.29
CA ASP A 563 -20.14 -14.40 -23.22
C ASP A 563 -18.61 -14.35 -23.19
N ARG A 564 -18.03 -13.47 -24.02
CA ARG A 564 -16.59 -13.22 -24.00
C ARG A 564 -16.11 -12.62 -22.68
N PHE A 565 -16.86 -11.66 -22.12
CA PHE A 565 -16.55 -11.09 -20.81
C PHE A 565 -16.55 -12.16 -19.72
N MET A 566 -17.58 -13.01 -19.68
CA MET A 566 -17.73 -14.05 -18.66
C MET A 566 -16.67 -15.15 -18.78
N GLU A 567 -16.24 -15.51 -19.98
CA GLU A 567 -15.12 -16.44 -20.20
C GLU A 567 -13.84 -15.93 -19.51
N ILE A 568 -13.48 -14.66 -19.75
CA ILE A 568 -12.30 -14.04 -19.18
C ILE A 568 -12.46 -13.85 -17.66
N ALA A 569 -13.62 -13.37 -17.23
CA ALA A 569 -13.95 -13.12 -15.83
C ALA A 569 -13.89 -14.41 -15.00
N ALA A 570 -14.46 -15.51 -15.52
CA ALA A 570 -14.38 -16.82 -14.89
C ALA A 570 -12.93 -17.30 -14.79
N LYS A 571 -12.15 -17.20 -15.87
CA LYS A 571 -10.73 -17.58 -15.85
C LYS A 571 -9.89 -16.74 -14.88
N LYS A 572 -10.24 -15.47 -14.65
CA LYS A 572 -9.58 -14.58 -13.68
C LYS A 572 -10.14 -14.73 -12.26
N ASN A 573 -11.15 -15.57 -12.05
CA ASN A 573 -11.88 -15.75 -10.79
C ASN A 573 -12.56 -14.46 -10.28
N VAL A 574 -13.05 -13.61 -11.19
CA VAL A 574 -13.86 -12.44 -10.81
C VAL A 574 -15.14 -12.92 -10.16
N THR A 575 -15.45 -12.42 -8.97
CA THR A 575 -16.65 -12.81 -8.22
C THR A 575 -17.59 -11.65 -7.95
N ARG A 576 -17.14 -10.41 -8.17
CA ARG A 576 -17.90 -9.19 -7.87
C ARG A 576 -17.62 -8.11 -8.89
N LEU A 577 -18.62 -7.28 -9.14
CA LEU A 577 -18.48 -6.03 -9.93
C LEU A 577 -18.46 -4.78 -9.05
N ASP A 578 -18.84 -4.90 -7.78
CA ASP A 578 -18.91 -3.84 -6.78
C ASP A 578 -18.53 -4.40 -5.39
N GLU A 579 -18.40 -3.53 -4.40
CA GLU A 579 -17.96 -3.92 -3.06
C GLU A 579 -18.96 -4.87 -2.36
N TRP A 580 -20.25 -4.68 -2.59
CA TRP A 580 -21.31 -5.23 -1.74
C TRP A 580 -21.87 -6.55 -2.25
N ASN A 581 -22.04 -6.68 -3.57
CA ASN A 581 -22.79 -7.78 -4.17
C ASN A 581 -21.87 -8.83 -4.81
N ALA A 582 -22.14 -10.10 -4.50
CA ALA A 582 -21.58 -11.22 -5.24
C ALA A 582 -22.29 -11.40 -6.58
N GLY A 583 -21.55 -11.82 -7.60
CA GLY A 583 -22.09 -12.09 -8.94
C GLY A 583 -22.05 -10.89 -9.89
N PHE A 584 -22.85 -10.99 -10.95
CA PHE A 584 -22.81 -10.12 -12.12
C PHE A 584 -24.17 -9.47 -12.42
N ASP A 585 -25.07 -9.41 -11.45
CA ASP A 585 -26.46 -8.92 -11.58
C ASP A 585 -26.58 -7.59 -12.34
N ALA A 586 -25.67 -6.65 -12.09
CA ALA A 586 -25.67 -5.35 -12.77
C ALA A 586 -25.50 -5.50 -14.29
N LEU A 587 -24.63 -6.42 -14.71
CA LEU A 587 -24.34 -6.72 -16.11
C LEU A 587 -25.45 -7.57 -16.75
N GLU A 588 -26.01 -8.53 -16.01
CA GLU A 588 -27.17 -9.32 -16.45
C GLU A 588 -28.39 -8.43 -16.71
N LYS A 589 -28.63 -7.44 -15.84
CA LYS A 589 -29.67 -6.41 -16.05
C LYS A 589 -29.36 -5.51 -17.24
N ALA A 590 -28.09 -5.21 -17.53
CA ALA A 590 -27.72 -4.45 -18.73
C ALA A 590 -27.97 -5.26 -20.01
N LEU A 591 -27.61 -6.54 -20.00
CA LEU A 591 -27.89 -7.48 -21.07
C LEU A 591 -29.39 -7.56 -21.38
N ALA A 592 -30.21 -7.87 -20.38
CA ALA A 592 -31.65 -8.03 -20.56
C ALA A 592 -32.35 -6.76 -21.07
N ARG A 593 -31.82 -5.56 -20.76
CA ARG A 593 -32.35 -4.28 -21.24
C ARG A 593 -31.99 -3.99 -22.71
N ALA A 594 -30.84 -4.47 -23.17
CA ALA A 594 -30.38 -4.23 -24.54
C ALA A 594 -30.91 -5.26 -25.55
N GLU A 595 -31.42 -6.40 -25.08
CA GLU A 595 -32.10 -7.41 -25.90
C GLU A 595 -33.60 -7.14 -26.10
N GLN A 596 -34.16 -6.16 -25.37
CA GLN A 596 -35.51 -5.61 -25.57
C GLN A 596 -35.49 -4.50 -26.61
#